data_AF-A0A814VIG2-F1
#
_entry.id   AF-A0A814VIG2-F1
#
_cell.length_a   1.000
_cell.length_b   1.000
_cell.length_c   1.000
_cell.angle_alpha   90.00
_cell.angle_beta   90.00
_cell.angle_gamma   90.00
#
_symmetry.space_group_name_H-M   'P 1'
#
loop_
_entity.id
_entity.type
_entity.pdbx_description
1 polymer ?
#
loop_
_entity_poly.entity_id
_entity_poly.type
_entity_poly.pdbx_seq_one_letter_code
_entity_poly.pdbx_strand_id
1 'polypeptide(L)'
;MILRVDAYHESYRLLLFSPFWILNCTDLKIDFQIENNRTFIDVIEIPYLICPENIASETSKKGQIFIHESEQSDTTVAKLSEKFSLDVIKSTGLTSCKVSNNRIYMICVDIATSSFGLTKLVTLSPAMVIINKSTIGIEIIETASDQKQNKCESINPEQLIPFWPRNTKDITARIRYADNQITSSPFKRTQKHRALLRMDDEERPAIFVEVTATDFDGVKIIFEDYEIGDITFTYCKLLTQ
;
A
#
# COMPACT_ATOMS: atom_id res chain seq x y z
N MET A 1 27.60 -4.17 1.29
CA MET A 1 28.63 -3.39 2.01
C MET A 1 29.65 -2.92 1.00
N ILE A 2 29.96 -1.62 0.99
CA ILE A 2 31.03 -1.08 0.17
C ILE A 2 32.12 -0.61 1.13
N LEU A 3 33.39 -0.72 0.76
CA LEU A 3 34.51 -0.19 1.54
C LEU A 3 35.24 0.85 0.70
N ARG A 4 35.52 2.02 1.26
CA ARG A 4 36.44 3.00 0.67
C ARG A 4 37.55 3.28 1.66
N VAL A 5 38.76 3.41 1.12
CA VAL A 5 39.95 3.76 1.90
C VAL A 5 40.47 5.05 1.31
N ASP A 6 40.51 6.10 2.13
CA ASP A 6 41.07 7.40 1.77
C ASP A 6 42.33 7.66 2.59
N ALA A 7 43.37 8.19 1.95
CA ALA A 7 44.54 8.70 2.67
C ALA A 7 44.19 10.06 3.30
N TYR A 8 44.48 10.22 4.60
CA TYR A 8 44.23 11.45 5.35
C TYR A 8 45.47 11.80 6.18
N HIS A 9 46.30 12.71 5.65
CA HIS A 9 47.63 13.01 6.19
C HIS A 9 48.49 11.74 6.38
N GLU A 10 49.00 11.50 7.59
CA GLU A 10 49.81 10.31 7.96
C GLU A 10 48.95 9.10 8.38
N SER A 11 47.65 9.14 8.13
CA SER A 11 46.71 8.08 8.50
C SER A 11 45.87 7.62 7.31
N TYR A 12 45.28 6.43 7.44
CA TYR A 12 44.26 5.94 6.50
C TYR A 12 42.89 6.03 7.17
N ARG A 13 41.92 6.60 6.45
CA ARG A 13 40.51 6.61 6.84
C ARG A 13 39.80 5.47 6.11
N LEU A 14 39.31 4.49 6.86
CA LEU A 14 38.40 3.47 6.33
C LEU A 14 36.96 3.94 6.48
N LEU A 15 36.23 3.98 5.37
CA LEU A 15 34.81 4.29 5.30
C LEU A 15 34.06 3.01 4.95
N LEU A 16 33.24 2.54 5.90
CA LEU A 16 32.37 1.38 5.71
C LEU A 16 30.97 1.85 5.32
N PHE A 17 30.49 1.41 4.16
CA PHE A 17 29.20 1.81 3.62
C PHE A 17 28.14 0.72 3.81
N SER A 18 27.04 1.13 4.44
CA SER A 18 25.78 0.39 4.48
C SER A 18 24.83 0.95 3.43
N PRO A 19 24.70 0.35 2.23
CA PRO A 19 23.73 0.82 1.25
C PRO A 19 22.30 0.51 1.71
N PHE A 20 21.33 1.18 1.08
CA PHE A 20 19.91 0.88 1.23
C PHE A 20 19.44 0.08 0.02
N TRP A 21 18.84 -1.08 0.25
CA TRP A 21 18.05 -1.77 -0.75
C TRP A 21 16.63 -1.25 -0.67
N ILE A 22 16.08 -0.81 -1.79
CA ILE A 22 14.70 -0.36 -1.88
C ILE A 22 13.92 -1.38 -2.69
N LEU A 23 12.89 -1.96 -2.08
CA LEU A 23 11.97 -2.87 -2.74
C LEU A 23 10.64 -2.17 -2.93
N ASN A 24 10.22 -2.01 -4.20
CA ASN A 24 8.91 -1.47 -4.54
C ASN A 24 7.91 -2.62 -4.72
N CYS A 25 7.07 -2.86 -3.71
CA CYS A 25 5.95 -3.79 -3.75
C CYS A 25 4.62 -3.10 -4.11
N THR A 26 4.67 -1.87 -4.62
CA THR A 26 3.49 -1.18 -5.16
C THR A 26 3.35 -1.46 -6.66
N ASP A 27 2.19 -1.16 -7.22
CA ASP A 27 1.94 -1.11 -8.66
C ASP A 27 2.25 0.27 -9.29
N LEU A 28 3.00 1.12 -8.57
CA LEU A 28 3.30 2.50 -8.96
C LEU A 28 4.77 2.67 -9.33
N LYS A 29 5.02 3.49 -10.35
CA LYS A 29 6.36 4.00 -10.66
C LYS A 29 6.72 5.08 -9.67
N ILE A 30 7.89 4.94 -9.04
CA ILE A 30 8.29 5.78 -7.90
C ILE A 30 9.68 6.36 -8.15
N ASP A 31 9.92 7.63 -7.81
CA ASP A 31 11.29 8.04 -7.46
C ASP A 31 11.48 7.94 -5.96
N PHE A 32 12.57 7.29 -5.57
CA PHE A 32 13.01 7.28 -4.19
C PHE A 32 14.20 8.21 -4.03
N GLN A 33 14.14 9.10 -3.05
CA GLN A 33 15.21 10.03 -2.75
C GLN A 33 15.75 9.78 -1.35
N ILE A 34 17.08 9.67 -1.27
CA ILE A 34 17.85 9.69 -0.02
C ILE A 34 18.80 10.88 -0.10
N GLU A 35 18.60 11.85 0.79
CA GLU A 35 19.36 13.12 0.76
C GLU A 35 19.23 13.82 -0.60
N ASN A 36 20.30 13.90 -1.40
CA ASN A 36 20.31 14.48 -2.74
C ASN A 36 20.31 13.42 -3.85
N ASN A 37 20.43 12.14 -3.50
CA ASN A 37 20.42 11.05 -4.48
C ASN A 37 18.98 10.61 -4.74
N ARG A 38 18.49 10.85 -5.96
CA ARG A 38 17.17 10.43 -6.44
C ARG A 38 17.32 9.33 -7.47
N THR A 39 16.64 8.22 -7.25
CA THR A 39 16.65 7.04 -8.13
C THR A 39 15.23 6.73 -8.58
N PHE A 40 15.03 6.56 -9.88
CA PHE A 40 13.78 6.05 -10.44
C PHE A 40 13.69 4.55 -10.20
N ILE A 41 12.59 4.11 -9.62
CA ILE A 41 12.27 2.74 -9.26
C ILE A 41 11.01 2.33 -10.01
N ASP A 42 11.18 1.44 -10.98
CA ASP A 42 10.06 0.89 -11.75
C ASP A 42 9.29 -0.17 -10.95
N VAL A 43 8.16 -0.62 -11.49
CA VAL A 43 7.33 -1.71 -10.96
C VAL A 43 7.97 -3.06 -11.33
N ILE A 44 9.14 -3.34 -10.75
CA ILE A 44 9.88 -4.59 -10.97
C ILE A 44 10.23 -5.19 -9.60
N GLU A 45 10.06 -6.50 -9.43
CA GLU A 45 10.30 -7.24 -8.18
C GLU A 45 11.80 -7.39 -7.80
N ILE A 46 12.67 -6.54 -8.33
CA ILE A 46 14.11 -6.56 -8.03
C ILE A 46 14.43 -5.37 -7.11
N PRO A 47 15.03 -5.60 -5.93
CA PRO A 47 15.47 -4.52 -5.07
C PRO A 47 16.50 -3.60 -5.74
N TYR A 48 16.33 -2.29 -5.58
CA TYR A 48 17.25 -1.26 -6.09
C TYR A 48 18.26 -0.87 -5.01
N LEU A 49 19.54 -0.81 -5.37
CA LEU A 49 20.59 -0.38 -4.46
C LEU A 49 20.78 1.14 -4.53
N ILE A 50 20.60 1.85 -3.42
CA ILE A 50 20.84 3.29 -3.32
C ILE A 50 21.92 3.57 -2.28
N CYS A 51 22.90 4.36 -2.69
CA CYS A 51 23.97 4.86 -1.84
C CYS A 51 23.75 6.36 -1.58
N PRO A 52 23.62 6.82 -0.32
CA PRO A 52 23.55 8.25 -0.02
C PRO A 52 24.85 8.96 -0.42
N GLU A 53 24.77 10.20 -0.92
CA GLU A 53 25.94 10.96 -1.34
C GLU A 53 26.88 11.31 -0.18
N ASN A 54 26.32 11.74 0.96
CA ASN A 54 27.13 12.21 2.09
C ASN A 54 27.24 11.15 3.18
N ILE A 55 27.99 10.09 2.93
CA ILE A 55 28.10 8.94 3.83
C ILE A 55 28.58 9.35 5.24
N ALA A 56 29.51 10.30 5.33
CA ALA A 56 30.12 10.69 6.60
C ALA A 56 29.24 11.58 7.48
N SER A 57 28.04 11.95 7.03
CA SER A 57 27.12 12.76 7.82
C SER A 57 26.62 11.98 9.04
N GLU A 58 26.80 12.57 10.23
CA GLU A 58 26.24 12.07 11.51
C GLU A 58 24.73 12.31 11.62
N THR A 59 24.14 13.01 10.65
CA THR A 59 22.70 13.27 10.62
C THR A 59 21.91 12.06 10.15
N SER A 60 20.73 11.87 10.73
CA SER A 60 19.86 10.77 10.33
C SER A 60 19.51 10.85 8.85
N LYS A 61 19.67 9.74 8.14
CA LYS A 61 19.32 9.60 6.72
C LYS A 61 17.81 9.66 6.58
N LYS A 62 17.33 10.51 5.68
CA LYS A 62 15.90 10.70 5.42
C LYS A 62 15.54 10.22 4.02
N GLY A 63 14.53 9.36 3.94
CA GLY A 63 13.92 8.90 2.71
C GLY A 63 12.73 9.78 2.31
N GLN A 64 12.48 9.85 1.01
CA GLN A 64 11.35 10.58 0.45
C GLN A 64 10.88 9.90 -0.85
N ILE A 65 9.57 9.87 -1.06
CA ILE A 65 8.92 9.14 -2.15
C ILE A 65 8.23 10.14 -3.08
N PHE A 66 8.37 9.91 -4.38
CA PHE A 66 7.67 10.61 -5.45
C PHE A 66 6.91 9.57 -6.27
N ILE A 67 5.65 9.85 -6.61
CA ILE A 67 4.83 8.92 -7.40
C ILE A 67 4.60 9.52 -8.78
N HIS A 68 4.88 8.74 -9.81
CA HIS A 68 4.59 9.08 -11.19
C HIS A 68 3.24 8.52 -11.59
N GLU A 69 2.24 9.39 -11.71
CA GLU A 69 0.92 9.05 -12.27
C GLU A 69 0.88 9.57 -13.72
N SER A 70 0.89 8.71 -14.74
CA SER A 70 0.50 9.10 -16.11
C SER A 70 0.31 7.91 -17.05
N GLU A 71 -0.67 8.01 -17.95
CA GLU A 71 -0.66 7.25 -19.21
C GLU A 71 -0.37 8.13 -20.45
N GLN A 72 -0.49 9.48 -20.40
CA GLN A 72 -0.54 10.30 -21.64
C GLN A 72 0.00 11.74 -21.61
N SER A 73 0.72 12.20 -20.59
CA SER A 73 1.34 13.53 -20.67
C SER A 73 2.63 13.62 -19.89
N ASP A 74 3.64 14.14 -20.58
CA ASP A 74 5.03 14.43 -20.18
C ASP A 74 5.14 15.53 -19.11
N THR A 75 4.19 15.59 -18.17
CA THR A 75 4.19 16.58 -17.08
C THR A 75 3.72 15.93 -15.79
N THR A 76 4.59 15.08 -15.25
CA THR A 76 4.53 14.52 -13.90
C THR A 76 4.62 15.64 -12.85
N VAL A 77 3.50 16.00 -12.25
CA VAL A 77 3.48 16.83 -11.04
C VAL A 77 3.25 15.93 -9.83
N ALA A 78 4.29 15.17 -9.47
CA ALA A 78 4.35 14.38 -8.25
C ALA A 78 4.52 15.34 -7.06
N LYS A 79 3.62 15.30 -6.06
CA LYS A 79 3.87 16.02 -4.80
C LYS A 79 4.62 15.10 -3.84
N LEU A 80 5.57 15.73 -3.16
CA LEU A 80 6.49 15.15 -2.20
C LEU A 80 5.76 14.41 -1.07
N SER A 81 6.20 13.19 -0.74
CA SER A 81 5.90 12.59 0.56
C SER A 81 6.52 13.43 1.69
N GLU A 82 6.04 13.24 2.92
CA GLU A 82 6.82 13.67 4.08
C GLU A 82 8.13 12.87 4.15
N LYS A 83 9.17 13.51 4.68
CA LYS A 83 10.46 12.86 4.90
C LYS A 83 10.37 11.93 6.11
N PHE A 84 10.77 10.68 5.95
CA PHE A 84 10.84 9.71 7.06
C PHE A 84 12.28 9.33 7.34
N SER A 85 12.58 8.99 8.60
CA SER A 85 13.92 8.53 8.99
C SER A 85 14.14 7.10 8.51
N LEU A 86 15.32 6.86 7.96
CA LEU A 86 15.79 5.52 7.58
C LEU A 86 16.60 4.86 8.71
N ASP A 87 16.77 5.55 9.85
CA ASP A 87 17.67 5.09 10.92
C ASP A 87 17.02 4.23 11.98
N VAL A 88 15.69 4.21 12.01
CA VAL A 88 14.94 3.41 12.97
C VAL A 88 14.97 1.94 12.52
N ILE A 89 15.52 1.08 13.38
CA ILE A 89 15.63 -0.36 13.14
C ILE A 89 14.24 -0.98 13.34
N LYS A 90 13.75 -1.76 12.38
CA LYS A 90 12.41 -2.40 12.42
C LYS A 90 11.27 -1.40 12.60
N SER A 91 11.36 -0.25 11.93
CA SER A 91 10.22 0.66 11.86
C SER A 91 9.30 0.29 10.72
N THR A 92 8.03 0.12 11.04
CA THR A 92 6.95 0.23 10.06
C THR A 92 6.30 1.59 10.24
N GLY A 93 6.11 2.31 9.14
CA GLY A 93 5.52 3.64 9.16
C GLY A 93 4.61 3.87 7.95
N LEU A 94 3.65 4.77 8.11
CA LEU A 94 2.76 5.19 7.04
C LEU A 94 3.22 6.54 6.50
N THR A 95 3.42 6.65 5.19
CA THR A 95 3.68 7.92 4.51
C THR A 95 2.63 8.19 3.45
N SER A 96 2.29 9.47 3.25
CA SER A 96 1.30 9.88 2.26
C SER A 96 1.95 10.73 1.17
N CYS A 97 1.63 10.42 -0.08
CA CYS A 97 2.04 11.16 -1.26
C CYS A 97 0.78 11.74 -1.91
N LYS A 98 0.69 13.08 -1.96
CA LYS A 98 -0.39 13.76 -2.66
C LYS A 98 -0.01 13.91 -4.14
N VAL A 99 -0.95 13.85 -5.06
CA VAL A 99 -0.70 14.09 -6.50
C VAL A 99 -1.55 15.26 -6.98
N SER A 100 -1.23 15.84 -8.14
CA SER A 100 -1.84 17.05 -8.73
C SER A 100 -3.37 17.05 -8.80
N ASN A 101 -4.02 15.88 -8.72
CA ASN A 101 -5.48 15.73 -8.73
C ASN A 101 -6.11 15.56 -7.33
N ASN A 102 -5.43 15.99 -6.26
CA ASN A 102 -5.85 15.80 -4.86
C ASN A 102 -6.03 14.32 -4.45
N ARG A 103 -5.51 13.39 -5.26
CA ARG A 103 -5.39 11.97 -4.93
C ARG A 103 -4.29 11.79 -3.90
N ILE A 104 -4.53 10.92 -2.92
CA ILE A 104 -3.59 10.63 -1.85
C ILE A 104 -3.25 9.14 -1.91
N TYR A 105 -1.98 8.86 -2.19
CA TYR A 105 -1.43 7.52 -2.10
C TYR A 105 -0.84 7.32 -0.72
N MET A 106 -1.26 6.28 -0.02
CA MET A 106 -0.73 5.93 1.29
C MET A 106 0.16 4.70 1.15
N ILE A 107 1.41 4.81 1.56
CA ILE A 107 2.43 3.77 1.40
C ILE A 107 2.93 3.38 2.79
N CYS A 108 2.92 2.07 3.06
CA CYS A 108 3.60 1.49 4.19
C CYS A 108 5.10 1.37 3.86
N VAL A 109 5.93 1.82 4.79
CA VAL A 109 7.39 1.73 4.72
C VAL A 109 7.85 0.82 5.83
N ASP A 110 8.41 -0.34 5.46
CA ASP A 110 9.04 -1.26 6.40
C ASP A 110 10.56 -1.22 6.24
N ILE A 111 11.29 -1.14 7.37
CA ILE A 111 12.75 -1.04 7.37
C ILE A 111 13.35 -2.21 8.16
N ALA A 112 13.86 -3.19 7.44
CA ALA A 112 14.59 -4.32 8.00
C ALA A 112 16.10 -4.08 7.91
N THR A 113 16.85 -4.46 8.95
CA THR A 113 18.32 -4.45 8.90
C THR A 113 18.81 -5.88 8.63
N SER A 114 19.79 -6.03 7.74
CA SER A 114 20.47 -7.30 7.50
C SER A 114 21.04 -7.90 8.78
N SER A 115 21.27 -9.21 8.79
CA SER A 115 21.81 -9.95 9.96
C SER A 115 23.15 -9.40 10.46
N PHE A 116 23.97 -8.81 9.59
CA PHE A 116 25.25 -8.20 9.94
C PHE A 116 25.14 -6.75 10.44
N GLY A 117 23.93 -6.18 10.54
CA GLY A 117 23.71 -4.77 10.92
C GLY A 117 24.10 -3.75 9.83
N LEU A 118 24.76 -4.25 8.79
CA LEU A 118 25.47 -3.56 7.70
C LEU A 118 24.68 -2.91 6.59
N THR A 119 23.39 -3.18 6.48
CA THR A 119 22.63 -2.90 5.25
C THR A 119 21.18 -2.91 5.63
N LYS A 120 20.40 -1.99 5.05
CA LYS A 120 18.96 -1.88 5.31
C LYS A 120 18.18 -2.22 4.05
N LEU A 121 17.08 -2.94 4.23
CA LEU A 121 16.06 -3.18 3.22
C LEU A 121 14.86 -2.31 3.58
N VAL A 122 14.49 -1.41 2.67
CA VAL A 122 13.33 -0.55 2.75
C VAL A 122 12.29 -1.12 1.80
N THR A 123 11.20 -1.65 2.34
CA THR A 123 10.09 -2.20 1.56
C THR A 123 8.97 -1.17 1.50
N LEU A 124 8.56 -0.81 0.29
CA LEU A 124 7.45 0.10 0.02
C LEU A 124 6.25 -0.72 -0.42
N SER A 125 5.16 -0.70 0.35
CA SER A 125 3.94 -1.44 0.02
C SER A 125 2.70 -0.55 0.08
N PRO A 126 1.63 -0.88 -0.66
CA PRO A 126 0.36 -0.17 -0.55
C PRO A 126 -0.18 -0.25 0.88
N ALA A 127 -0.64 0.87 1.43
CA ALA A 127 -1.25 0.88 2.76
C ALA A 127 -2.68 0.35 2.77
N MET A 128 -3.27 0.05 1.61
CA MET A 128 -4.54 -0.65 1.52
C MET A 128 -4.46 -1.70 0.42
N VAL A 129 -4.84 -2.92 0.76
CA VAL A 129 -4.88 -4.05 -0.17
C VAL A 129 -6.20 -4.78 -0.07
N ILE A 130 -6.65 -5.34 -1.19
CA ILE A 130 -7.80 -6.23 -1.25
C ILE A 130 -7.30 -7.64 -1.49
N ILE A 131 -7.85 -8.59 -0.74
CA ILE A 131 -7.54 -10.01 -0.83
C ILE A 131 -8.85 -10.72 -1.12
N ASN A 132 -8.93 -11.41 -2.25
CA ASN A 132 -10.08 -12.22 -2.61
C ASN A 132 -9.74 -13.69 -2.36
N LYS A 133 -10.24 -14.25 -1.26
CA LYS A 133 -10.19 -15.69 -0.97
C LYS A 133 -11.52 -16.39 -1.30
N SER A 134 -12.46 -15.66 -1.90
CA SER A 134 -13.71 -16.24 -2.38
C SER A 134 -13.46 -16.94 -3.72
N THR A 135 -14.33 -17.88 -4.05
CA THR A 135 -14.26 -18.63 -5.31
C THR A 135 -14.72 -17.83 -6.53
N ILE A 136 -15.14 -16.57 -6.35
CA ILE A 136 -15.77 -15.75 -7.40
C ILE A 136 -15.01 -14.44 -7.59
N GLY A 137 -14.96 -13.95 -8.82
CA GLY A 137 -14.43 -12.62 -9.11
C GLY A 137 -15.32 -11.52 -8.55
N ILE A 138 -14.74 -10.54 -7.89
CA ILE A 138 -15.47 -9.41 -7.29
C ILE A 138 -14.97 -8.08 -7.84
N GLU A 139 -15.85 -7.10 -7.85
CA GLU A 139 -15.55 -5.72 -8.21
C GLU A 139 -15.86 -4.81 -7.03
N ILE A 140 -14.88 -4.06 -6.54
CA ILE A 140 -15.09 -3.11 -5.46
C ILE A 140 -15.54 -1.75 -6.02
N ILE A 141 -16.55 -1.17 -5.38
CA ILE A 141 -17.19 0.08 -5.78
C ILE A 141 -17.11 1.07 -4.62
N GLU A 142 -16.41 2.19 -4.83
CA GLU A 142 -16.43 3.33 -3.91
C GLU A 142 -17.76 4.09 -4.07
N THR A 143 -18.48 4.35 -2.97
CA THR A 143 -19.87 4.84 -2.99
C THR A 143 -20.03 6.28 -3.51
N ALA A 144 -18.92 7.01 -3.70
CA ALA A 144 -18.92 8.46 -3.84
C ALA A 144 -18.42 9.02 -5.18
N SER A 145 -18.34 8.21 -6.23
CA SER A 145 -18.25 8.73 -7.59
C SER A 145 -19.65 8.89 -8.17
N ASP A 146 -19.93 10.04 -8.79
CA ASP A 146 -21.12 10.25 -9.62
C ASP A 146 -21.36 8.99 -10.46
N GLN A 147 -22.60 8.49 -10.45
CA GLN A 147 -23.02 7.18 -10.99
C GLN A 147 -22.61 6.91 -12.45
N LYS A 148 -22.06 7.90 -13.15
CA LYS A 148 -21.60 7.83 -14.53
C LYS A 148 -20.12 7.44 -14.70
N GLN A 149 -19.31 7.39 -13.62
CA GLN A 149 -17.87 7.04 -13.69
C GLN A 149 -17.40 6.19 -12.50
N ASN A 150 -18.19 5.21 -12.06
CA ASN A 150 -17.73 4.24 -11.06
C ASN A 150 -16.67 3.31 -11.67
N LYS A 151 -15.40 3.77 -11.68
CA LYS A 151 -14.28 2.93 -12.08
C LYS A 151 -14.07 1.90 -10.96
N CYS A 152 -14.60 0.71 -11.17
CA CYS A 152 -14.53 -0.41 -10.25
C CYS A 152 -13.14 -1.05 -10.37
N GLU A 153 -12.63 -1.60 -9.27
CA GLU A 153 -11.41 -2.42 -9.28
C GLU A 153 -11.84 -3.88 -9.20
N SER A 154 -11.50 -4.66 -10.24
CA SER A 154 -11.84 -6.08 -10.35
C SER A 154 -10.72 -6.91 -9.76
N ILE A 155 -11.07 -7.97 -9.03
CA ILE A 155 -10.13 -8.90 -8.41
C ILE A 155 -10.66 -10.33 -8.56
N ASN A 156 -9.85 -11.19 -9.18
CA ASN A 156 -10.17 -12.60 -9.38
C ASN A 156 -9.99 -13.40 -8.08
N PRO A 157 -10.50 -14.63 -8.03
CA PRO A 157 -10.22 -15.56 -6.93
C PRO A 157 -8.72 -15.71 -6.68
N GLU A 158 -8.34 -15.87 -5.41
CA GLU A 158 -6.95 -16.03 -4.92
C GLU A 158 -6.01 -14.86 -5.25
N GLN A 159 -6.53 -13.72 -5.67
CA GLN A 159 -5.72 -12.53 -5.94
C GLN A 159 -5.61 -11.61 -4.72
N LEU A 160 -4.48 -10.92 -4.67
CA LEU A 160 -4.23 -9.77 -3.83
C LEU A 160 -3.85 -8.60 -4.73
N ILE A 161 -4.56 -7.49 -4.60
CA ILE A 161 -4.25 -6.27 -5.36
C ILE A 161 -4.08 -5.05 -4.44
N PRO A 162 -3.22 -4.10 -4.82
CA PRO A 162 -3.24 -2.76 -4.22
C PRO A 162 -4.62 -2.13 -4.40
N PHE A 163 -5.09 -1.41 -3.39
CA PHE A 163 -6.29 -0.59 -3.49
C PHE A 163 -5.95 0.86 -3.17
N TRP A 164 -6.25 1.76 -4.10
CA TRP A 164 -5.89 3.18 -4.01
C TRP A 164 -7.14 4.06 -3.96
N PRO A 165 -7.69 4.33 -2.76
CA PRO A 165 -8.95 5.04 -2.61
C PRO A 165 -8.94 6.37 -3.37
N ARG A 166 -9.92 6.59 -4.24
CA ARG A 166 -10.06 7.88 -4.95
C ARG A 166 -10.78 8.89 -4.08
N ASN A 167 -11.67 8.42 -3.22
CA ASN A 167 -12.36 9.26 -2.26
C ASN A 167 -11.86 9.00 -0.84
N THR A 168 -11.19 9.98 -0.25
CA THR A 168 -10.71 9.89 1.14
C THR A 168 -11.74 10.32 2.18
N LYS A 169 -12.85 10.95 1.77
CA LYS A 169 -13.93 11.42 2.66
C LYS A 169 -14.96 10.33 2.93
N ASP A 170 -15.35 9.57 1.90
CA ASP A 170 -16.27 8.44 2.07
C ASP A 170 -15.48 7.15 2.30
N ILE A 171 -15.67 6.58 3.48
CA ILE A 171 -15.06 5.33 3.94
C ILE A 171 -15.95 4.11 3.66
N THR A 172 -17.00 4.28 2.85
CA THR A 172 -17.99 3.24 2.55
C THR A 172 -17.77 2.67 1.17
N ALA A 173 -17.74 1.34 1.07
CA ALA A 173 -17.63 0.61 -0.18
C ALA A 173 -18.75 -0.42 -0.32
N ARG A 174 -18.98 -0.86 -1.55
CA ARG A 174 -19.77 -2.04 -1.89
C ARG A 174 -18.92 -2.97 -2.74
N ILE A 175 -19.30 -4.23 -2.82
CA ILE A 175 -18.80 -5.10 -3.87
C ILE A 175 -19.90 -5.50 -4.83
N ARG A 176 -19.49 -6.00 -5.97
CA ARG A 176 -20.35 -6.61 -6.98
C ARG A 176 -19.72 -7.90 -7.48
N TYR A 177 -20.50 -8.95 -7.68
CA TYR A 177 -19.98 -10.13 -8.35
C TYR A 177 -19.69 -9.83 -9.82
N ALA A 178 -18.51 -10.21 -10.30
CA ALA A 178 -18.06 -9.90 -11.65
C ALA A 178 -18.92 -10.60 -12.72
N ASP A 179 -19.48 -11.77 -12.41
CA ASP A 179 -20.21 -12.63 -13.35
C ASP A 179 -21.67 -12.19 -13.59
N ASN A 180 -22.38 -11.76 -12.54
CA ASN A 180 -23.80 -11.45 -12.61
C ASN A 180 -24.16 -10.03 -12.13
N GLN A 181 -23.16 -9.26 -11.71
CA GLN A 181 -23.30 -7.85 -11.40
C GLN A 181 -24.21 -7.56 -10.17
N ILE A 182 -24.53 -8.58 -9.37
CA ILE A 182 -25.27 -8.43 -8.11
C ILE A 182 -24.39 -7.72 -7.08
N THR A 183 -24.97 -6.72 -6.41
CA THR A 183 -24.25 -5.79 -5.54
C THR A 183 -24.58 -6.03 -4.06
N SER A 184 -23.57 -5.87 -3.21
CA SER A 184 -23.69 -6.09 -1.77
C SER A 184 -24.34 -4.93 -1.02
N SER A 185 -24.78 -5.20 0.21
CA SER A 185 -24.92 -4.17 1.24
C SER A 185 -23.58 -3.43 1.49
N PRO A 186 -23.60 -2.12 1.85
CA PRO A 186 -22.38 -1.33 2.05
C PRO A 186 -21.61 -1.72 3.33
N PHE A 187 -20.28 -1.54 3.32
CA PHE A 187 -19.40 -1.80 4.46
C PHE A 187 -18.33 -0.71 4.64
N LYS A 188 -17.65 -0.69 5.80
CA LYS A 188 -16.66 0.34 6.16
C LYS A 188 -15.23 -0.08 5.82
N ARG A 189 -14.70 0.35 4.68
CA ARG A 189 -13.39 -0.09 4.16
C ARG A 189 -12.15 0.31 4.98
N THR A 190 -12.27 1.14 6.03
CA THR A 190 -11.13 1.61 6.83
C THR A 190 -11.20 1.27 8.31
N GLN A 191 -12.30 0.70 8.79
CA GLN A 191 -12.49 0.40 10.22
C GLN A 191 -12.37 -1.10 10.45
N LYS A 192 -11.70 -1.52 11.53
CA LYS A 192 -11.57 -2.94 11.85
C LYS A 192 -12.95 -3.54 12.16
N HIS A 193 -13.41 -4.48 11.33
CA HIS A 193 -14.64 -5.22 11.56
C HIS A 193 -14.69 -6.48 10.68
N ARG A 194 -15.55 -7.42 11.02
CA ARG A 194 -15.96 -8.52 10.15
C ARG A 194 -17.47 -8.45 9.98
N ALA A 195 -17.96 -8.56 8.76
CA ALA A 195 -19.38 -8.49 8.44
C ALA A 195 -19.73 -9.52 7.37
N LEU A 196 -20.98 -10.00 7.42
CA LEU A 196 -21.58 -10.76 6.34
C LEU A 196 -22.37 -9.79 5.47
N LEU A 197 -21.96 -9.64 4.21
CA LEU A 197 -22.63 -8.74 3.27
C LEU A 197 -23.72 -9.52 2.54
N ARG A 198 -24.96 -9.04 2.63
CA ARG A 198 -26.08 -9.62 1.88
C ARG A 198 -25.89 -9.35 0.38
N MET A 199 -26.12 -10.39 -0.41
CA MET A 199 -26.18 -10.40 -1.87
C MET A 199 -27.57 -10.88 -2.28
N ASP A 200 -28.22 -10.20 -3.23
CA ASP A 200 -29.53 -10.64 -3.75
C ASP A 200 -29.37 -11.70 -4.86
N ASP A 201 -28.56 -12.74 -4.58
CA ASP A 201 -28.26 -13.89 -5.42
C ASP A 201 -28.80 -15.17 -4.74
N GLU A 202 -29.54 -16.00 -5.47
CA GLU A 202 -30.17 -17.21 -4.89
C GLU A 202 -29.14 -18.30 -4.54
N GLU A 203 -28.08 -18.45 -5.33
CA GLU A 203 -27.04 -19.46 -5.13
C GLU A 203 -26.00 -18.98 -4.12
N ARG A 204 -25.78 -17.67 -4.04
CA ARG A 204 -24.72 -17.03 -3.27
C ARG A 204 -25.26 -15.82 -2.50
N PRO A 205 -26.11 -16.04 -1.49
CA PRO A 205 -26.89 -14.98 -0.84
C PRO A 205 -26.06 -14.04 0.02
N ALA A 206 -24.78 -14.35 0.25
CA ALA A 206 -23.90 -13.52 1.06
C ALA A 206 -22.42 -13.78 0.79
N ILE A 207 -21.58 -12.88 1.28
CA ILE A 207 -20.12 -12.99 1.27
C ILE A 207 -19.54 -12.33 2.51
N PHE A 208 -18.50 -12.91 3.10
CA PHE A 208 -17.82 -12.29 4.23
C PHE A 208 -16.88 -11.18 3.77
N VAL A 209 -16.84 -10.11 4.56
CA VAL A 209 -15.77 -9.12 4.52
C VAL A 209 -15.12 -9.04 5.89
N GLU A 210 -13.80 -9.16 5.92
CA GLU A 210 -12.98 -8.82 7.08
C GLU A 210 -12.10 -7.62 6.71
N VAL A 211 -12.30 -6.52 7.42
CA VAL A 211 -11.40 -5.37 7.35
C VAL A 211 -10.50 -5.40 8.56
N THR A 212 -9.21 -5.54 8.32
CA THR A 212 -8.17 -5.34 9.33
C THR A 212 -7.59 -3.93 9.14
N ALA A 213 -7.37 -3.21 10.23
CA ALA A 213 -6.74 -1.90 10.20
C ALA A 213 -5.76 -1.82 11.37
N THR A 214 -4.52 -1.45 11.07
CA THR A 214 -3.49 -1.17 12.06
C THR A 214 -2.86 0.18 11.75
N ASP A 215 -2.34 0.87 12.78
CA ASP A 215 -1.76 2.20 12.59
C ASP A 215 -0.48 2.18 11.74
N PHE A 216 0.16 1.02 11.58
CA PHE A 216 1.47 0.88 10.94
C PHE A 216 1.46 -0.03 9.69
N ASP A 217 0.71 -1.14 9.68
CA ASP A 217 0.67 -2.11 8.56
C ASP A 217 -0.45 -1.83 7.56
N GLY A 218 -1.13 -0.68 7.70
CA GLY A 218 -2.22 -0.29 6.82
C GLY A 218 -3.50 -1.11 7.03
N VAL A 219 -4.27 -1.23 5.95
CA VAL A 219 -5.61 -1.82 5.92
C VAL A 219 -5.64 -3.01 4.95
N LYS A 220 -6.19 -4.15 5.38
CA LYS A 220 -6.47 -5.28 4.50
C LYS A 220 -7.96 -5.54 4.47
N ILE A 221 -8.53 -5.62 3.27
CA ILE A 221 -9.94 -5.96 3.04
C ILE A 221 -9.95 -7.36 2.45
N ILE A 222 -10.48 -8.32 3.21
CA ILE A 222 -10.43 -9.74 2.88
C ILE A 222 -11.85 -10.21 2.61
N PHE A 223 -12.05 -10.84 1.46
CA PHE A 223 -13.32 -11.46 1.08
C PHE A 223 -13.20 -12.97 1.13
N GLU A 224 -14.20 -13.63 1.72
CA GLU A 224 -14.29 -15.08 1.89
C GLU A 224 -15.72 -15.52 1.55
N ASP A 225 -15.86 -16.71 0.98
CA ASP A 225 -17.17 -17.29 0.69
C ASP A 225 -18.00 -17.47 1.96
N TYR A 226 -19.32 -17.40 1.80
CA TYR A 226 -20.27 -17.79 2.84
C TYR A 226 -20.60 -19.28 2.67
N GLU A 227 -20.46 -20.06 3.73
CA GLU A 227 -20.89 -21.45 3.77
C GLU A 227 -22.18 -21.63 4.60
N ILE A 228 -23.03 -22.56 4.15
CA ILE A 228 -24.24 -22.92 4.88
C ILE A 228 -23.85 -23.51 6.23
N GLY A 229 -24.18 -22.81 7.31
CA GLY A 229 -23.77 -23.17 8.67
C GLY A 229 -22.86 -22.15 9.34
N ASP A 230 -22.34 -21.18 8.58
CA ASP A 230 -21.63 -20.04 9.14
C ASP A 230 -22.57 -19.23 10.04
N ILE A 231 -22.30 -19.30 11.35
CA ILE A 231 -23.00 -18.49 12.35
C ILE A 231 -22.49 -17.05 12.23
N THR A 232 -23.41 -16.13 11.97
CA THR A 232 -23.16 -14.71 12.15
C THR A 232 -23.22 -14.37 13.64
N PHE A 233 -22.09 -13.95 14.24
CA PHE A 233 -22.10 -13.26 15.54
C PHE A 233 -22.69 -11.84 15.47
N THR A 234 -23.42 -11.50 14.41
CA THR A 234 -24.14 -10.23 14.30
C THR A 234 -25.39 -10.42 13.45
N TYR A 235 -26.45 -10.93 14.08
CA TYR A 235 -27.82 -10.72 13.62
C TYR A 235 -28.61 -10.00 14.72
N CYS A 236 -29.57 -9.17 14.27
CA CYS A 236 -30.57 -8.42 15.04
C CYS A 236 -30.19 -7.02 15.57
N LYS A 237 -30.20 -6.02 14.67
CA LYS A 237 -31.29 -5.01 14.56
C LYS A 237 -30.90 -3.93 13.54
N LEU A 238 -31.91 -3.28 12.94
CA LEU A 238 -31.90 -2.30 11.83
C LEU A 238 -32.08 -3.01 10.48
N LEU A 239 -33.24 -3.03 9.81
CA LEU A 239 -34.43 -2.18 9.83
C LEU A 239 -35.65 -3.02 9.43
N THR A 240 -36.56 -3.27 10.37
CA THR A 240 -38.00 -3.26 10.10
C THR A 240 -38.54 -2.02 10.81
N GLN A 241 -38.63 -0.93 10.06
CA GLN A 241 -39.59 0.17 10.16
C GLN A 241 -39.37 1.12 8.99
#